data_AF-A0A1U7Y4S2-F1
#
_entry.id   AF-A0A1U7Y4S2-F1
#
_cell.length_a   1.000
_cell.length_b   1.000
_cell.length_c   1.000
_cell.angle_alpha   90.00
_cell.angle_beta   90.00
_cell.angle_gamma   90.00
#
_symmetry.space_group_name_H-M   'P 1'
#
loop_
_entity.id
_entity.type
_entity.pdbx_description
1 polymer ?
#
loop_
_entity_poly.entity_id
_entity_poly.type
_entity_poly.pdbx_seq_one_letter_code
_entity_poly.pdbx_strand_id
1 'polypeptide(L)'
;MRDYVIEEDYELWDIVTYGPLATTKKNGEGVDVPKTKADCTAEDLKKWEKNAKAKKWIVSGLGPDKYNRIQSCTTAKEIRDTLQVAHKGTPQAKRSRGALLYS
;
A
#
# COMPACT_ATOMS: atom_id res chain seq x y z
N MET A 1 8.38 13.38 4.19
CA MET A 1 8.22 12.08 3.48
C MET A 1 7.78 12.28 2.04
N ARG A 2 6.76 13.11 1.77
CA ARG A 2 6.29 13.39 0.41
C ARG A 2 7.36 14.07 -0.46
N ASP A 3 7.98 15.14 0.03
CA ASP A 3 8.98 15.92 -0.70
C ASP A 3 10.24 15.11 -1.04
N TYR A 4 10.70 14.28 -0.09
CA TYR A 4 11.86 13.40 -0.27
C TYR A 4 11.63 12.27 -1.29
N VAL A 5 10.40 11.73 -1.37
CA VAL A 5 10.06 10.68 -2.35
C VAL A 5 9.89 11.27 -3.76
N ILE A 6 9.36 12.49 -3.87
CA ILE A 6 9.20 13.17 -5.16
C ILE A 6 10.56 13.55 -5.77
N GLU A 7 11.52 13.99 -4.94
CA GLU A 7 12.90 14.26 -5.39
C GLU A 7 13.60 13.01 -5.96
N GLU A 8 13.31 11.83 -5.39
CA GLU A 8 13.97 10.60 -5.79
C GLU A 8 13.31 9.95 -7.02
N ASP A 9 11.98 9.81 -7.02
CA ASP A 9 11.22 9.23 -8.13
C ASP A 9 9.72 9.56 -7.98
N TYR A 10 9.19 10.42 -8.85
CA TYR A 10 7.78 10.81 -8.85
C TYR A 10 6.84 9.61 -9.03
N GLU A 11 7.20 8.61 -9.84
CA GLU A 11 6.39 7.40 -10.03
C GLU A 11 6.37 6.52 -8.77
N LEU A 12 7.39 6.62 -7.92
CA LEU A 12 7.42 5.94 -6.63
C LEU A 12 6.38 6.53 -5.67
N TRP A 13 6.21 7.86 -5.68
CA TRP A 13 5.15 8.52 -4.91
C TRP A 13 3.75 8.12 -5.39
N ASP A 14 3.59 7.93 -6.70
CA ASP A 14 2.35 7.45 -7.31
C ASP A 14 1.99 6.05 -6.80
N ILE A 15 2.94 5.12 -6.79
CA ILE A 15 2.74 3.74 -6.28
C ILE A 15 2.40 3.73 -4.78
N VAL A 16 3.01 4.61 -4.00
CA VAL A 16 2.71 4.75 -2.56
C VAL A 16 1.29 5.31 -2.35
N THR A 17 0.81 6.16 -3.26
CA THR A 17 -0.49 6.86 -3.14
C THR A 17 -1.63 6.04 -3.70
N TYR A 18 -1.48 5.53 -4.92
CA TYR A 18 -2.54 4.87 -5.69
C TYR A 18 -2.42 3.35 -5.70
N GLY A 19 -1.25 2.82 -5.37
CA GLY A 19 -0.94 1.39 -5.37
C GLY A 19 -0.06 0.99 -6.55
N PRO A 20 0.51 -0.23 -6.54
CA PRO A 20 1.20 -0.76 -7.70
C PRO A 20 0.24 -0.78 -8.89
N LEU A 21 0.74 -0.39 -10.06
CA LEU A 21 0.02 -0.59 -11.31
C LEU A 21 -0.34 -2.06 -11.44
N ALA A 22 -1.62 -2.35 -11.60
CA ALA A 22 -2.12 -3.71 -11.70
C ALA A 22 -1.51 -4.38 -12.94
N THR A 23 -0.61 -5.33 -12.72
CA THR A 23 -0.07 -6.18 -13.78
C THR A 23 -1.06 -7.34 -13.96
N THR A 24 -2.16 -7.10 -14.67
CA THR A 24 -3.15 -8.13 -15.01
C THR A 24 -2.94 -8.65 -16.44
N LYS A 25 -3.36 -9.89 -16.66
CA LYS A 25 -3.52 -10.50 -17.99
C LYS A 25 -4.95 -10.97 -18.12
N LYS A 26 -5.48 -11.02 -19.34
CA LYS A 26 -6.77 -11.70 -19.58
C LYS A 26 -6.56 -13.22 -19.59
N ASN A 27 -7.38 -13.94 -18.85
CA ASN A 27 -7.45 -15.39 -18.94
C ASN A 27 -8.22 -15.82 -20.23
N GLY A 28 -8.36 -17.14 -20.45
CA GLY A 28 -9.11 -17.67 -21.60
C GLY A 28 -10.59 -17.27 -21.64
N GLU A 29 -11.14 -16.79 -20.52
CA GLU A 29 -12.53 -16.30 -20.39
C GLU A 29 -12.61 -14.77 -20.50
N GLY A 30 -11.50 -14.09 -20.79
CA GLY A 30 -11.44 -12.63 -20.91
C GLY A 30 -11.43 -11.87 -19.58
N VAL A 31 -11.33 -12.57 -18.44
CA VAL A 31 -11.26 -12.02 -17.09
C VAL A 31 -9.83 -11.58 -16.77
N ASP A 32 -9.68 -10.37 -16.23
CA ASP A 32 -8.41 -9.85 -15.72
C ASP A 32 -7.95 -10.64 -14.49
N VAL A 33 -6.89 -11.42 -14.65
CA VAL A 33 -6.22 -12.16 -13.58
C VAL A 33 -4.83 -11.58 -13.32
N PRO A 34 -4.32 -11.61 -12.08
CA PRO A 34 -2.96 -11.18 -11.78
C PRO A 34 -1.93 -11.95 -12.63
N LYS A 35 -0.97 -11.24 -13.22
CA LYS A 35 0.16 -11.89 -13.91
C LYS A 35 0.98 -12.67 -12.89
N THR A 36 1.35 -13.90 -13.26
CA THR A 36 2.38 -14.64 -12.51
C THR A 36 3.76 -14.19 -12.97
N LYS A 37 4.80 -14.51 -12.18
CA LYS A 37 6.19 -14.20 -12.54
C LYS A 37 6.59 -14.73 -13.93
N ALA A 38 5.98 -15.83 -14.39
CA ALA A 38 6.23 -16.42 -15.70
C ALA A 38 5.60 -15.63 -16.86
N ASP A 39 4.54 -14.85 -16.59
CA ASP A 39 3.83 -14.03 -17.59
C ASP A 39 4.28 -12.56 -17.60
N CYS A 40 5.15 -12.18 -16.67
CA CYS A 40 5.60 -10.80 -16.52
C CYS A 40 6.59 -10.42 -17.62
N THR A 41 6.34 -9.27 -18.25
CA THR A 41 7.31 -8.63 -19.14
C THR A 41 8.37 -7.89 -18.31
N ALA A 42 9.44 -7.43 -18.96
CA ALA A 42 10.46 -6.59 -18.32
C ALA A 42 9.85 -5.32 -17.68
N GLU A 43 8.81 -4.76 -18.30
CA GLU A 43 8.10 -3.59 -17.75
C GLU A 43 7.28 -3.95 -16.51
N ASP A 44 6.64 -5.11 -16.48
CA ASP A 44 5.91 -5.60 -15.30
C ASP A 44 6.86 -5.83 -14.12
N LEU A 45 8.03 -6.44 -14.39
CA LEU A 45 9.08 -6.64 -13.39
C LEU A 45 9.59 -5.30 -12.83
N LYS A 46 9.84 -4.31 -13.70
CA LYS A 46 10.23 -2.96 -13.27
C LYS A 46 9.19 -2.32 -12.34
N LYS A 47 7.89 -2.52 -12.61
CA LYS A 47 6.80 -2.05 -11.73
C LYS A 47 6.80 -2.77 -10.38
N TRP A 48 7.03 -4.08 -10.37
CA TRP A 48 7.13 -4.86 -9.14
C TRP A 48 8.33 -4.45 -8.28
N GLU A 49 9.49 -4.22 -8.92
CA GLU A 49 10.68 -3.68 -8.25
C GLU A 49 10.43 -2.31 -7.63
N LYS A 50 9.76 -1.40 -8.36
CA LYS A 50 9.37 -0.10 -7.81
C LYS A 50 8.44 -0.24 -6.60
N ASN A 51 7.45 -1.14 -6.64
CA ASN A 51 6.60 -1.41 -5.48
C ASN A 51 7.39 -1.99 -4.29
N ALA A 52 8.34 -2.89 -4.54
CA ALA A 52 9.22 -3.40 -3.49
C ALA A 52 10.09 -2.28 -2.88
N LYS A 53 10.65 -1.40 -3.72
CA LYS A 53 11.42 -0.22 -3.29
C LYS A 53 10.54 0.71 -2.44
N ALA A 54 9.32 1.00 -2.87
CA ALA A 54 8.35 1.81 -2.12
C ALA A 54 8.02 1.19 -0.74
N LYS A 55 7.80 -0.13 -0.68
CA LYS A 55 7.59 -0.85 0.60
C LYS A 55 8.80 -0.68 1.52
N LYS A 56 10.02 -0.91 1.01
CA LYS A 56 11.25 -0.77 1.78
C LYS A 56 11.42 0.65 2.34
N TRP A 57 11.12 1.67 1.54
CA TRP A 57 11.13 3.07 1.97
C TRP A 57 10.18 3.34 3.13
N ILE A 58 8.93 2.89 3.01
CA ILE A 58 7.94 3.08 4.08
C ILE A 58 8.38 2.34 5.34
N VAL A 59 8.83 1.09 5.22
CA VAL A 59 9.25 0.25 6.34
C VAL A 59 10.51 0.77 7.02
N SER A 60 11.46 1.33 6.27
CA SER A 60 12.73 1.84 6.82
C SER A 60 12.54 2.97 7.84
N GLY A 61 11.39 3.66 7.81
CA GLY A 61 11.05 4.70 8.79
C GLY A 61 10.19 4.20 9.96
N LEU A 62 9.89 2.90 10.05
CA LEU A 62 8.99 2.34 11.05
C LEU A 62 9.74 1.64 12.18
N GLY A 63 9.28 1.88 13.41
CA GLY A 63 9.66 1.06 14.55
C GLY A 63 9.00 -0.33 14.51
N PRO A 64 9.52 -1.29 15.29
CA PRO A 64 9.07 -2.69 15.30
C PRO A 64 7.59 -2.87 15.62
N ASP A 65 7.01 -2.01 16.47
CA ASP A 65 5.57 -2.03 16.80
C ASP A 65 4.67 -1.77 15.58
N LYS A 66 5.06 -0.80 14.75
CA LYS A 66 4.32 -0.46 13.52
C LYS A 66 4.53 -1.51 12.45
N TYR A 67 5.71 -2.14 12.40
CA TYR A 67 6.01 -3.24 11.46
C TYR A 67 5.08 -4.43 11.65
N ASN A 68 4.85 -4.87 12.90
CA ASN A 68 3.93 -5.96 13.21
C ASN A 68 2.50 -5.71 12.72
N ARG A 69 2.09 -4.44 12.62
CA ARG A 69 0.75 -4.08 12.17
C ARG A 69 0.59 -4.07 10.65
N ILE A 70 1.69 -3.93 9.92
CA ILE A 70 1.70 -3.85 8.44
C ILE A 70 2.28 -5.11 7.78
N GLN A 71 2.69 -6.10 8.58
CA GLN A 71 3.32 -7.33 8.08
C GLN A 71 2.43 -8.11 7.11
N SER A 72 1.10 -8.02 7.28
CA SER A 72 0.10 -8.63 6.39
C SER A 72 -0.16 -7.82 5.11
N CYS A 73 0.31 -6.57 5.03
CA CYS A 73 0.07 -5.72 3.87
C CYS A 73 0.94 -6.14 2.68
N THR A 74 0.30 -6.34 1.53
CA THR A 74 0.99 -6.83 0.33
C THR A 74 1.57 -5.68 -0.48
N THR A 75 0.90 -4.51 -0.49
CA THR A 75 1.27 -3.34 -1.30
C THR A 75 1.75 -2.13 -0.49
N ALA A 76 2.55 -1.26 -1.11
CA ALA A 76 3.01 -0.01 -0.48
C ALA A 76 1.84 0.89 -0.04
N LYS A 77 0.77 0.92 -0.84
CA LYS A 77 -0.48 1.63 -0.52
C LYS A 77 -1.14 1.09 0.74
N GLU A 78 -1.34 -0.23 0.84
CA GLU A 78 -1.95 -0.82 2.05
C GLU A 78 -1.14 -0.53 3.31
N ILE A 79 0.19 -0.56 3.21
CA ILE A 79 1.06 -0.17 4.34
C ILE A 79 0.77 1.28 4.73
N ARG A 80 0.75 2.21 3.76
CA ARG A 80 0.46 3.63 4.01
C ARG A 80 -0.95 3.84 4.59
N ASP A 81 -1.98 3.21 4.03
CA ASP A 81 -3.36 3.29 4.51
C ASP A 81 -3.47 2.77 5.94
N THR A 82 -2.86 1.62 6.23
CA THR A 82 -2.83 1.03 7.58
C THR A 82 -2.15 1.96 8.58
N LEU A 83 -1.02 2.57 8.20
CA LEU A 83 -0.31 3.54 9.04
C LEU A 83 -1.14 4.82 9.26
N GLN A 84 -1.84 5.30 8.22
CA GLN A 84 -2.70 6.47 8.33
C GLN A 84 -3.89 6.21 9.26
N VAL A 85 -4.49 5.03 9.21
CA VAL A 85 -5.56 4.59 10.12
C VAL A 85 -5.02 4.45 11.55
N ALA A 86 -3.83 3.88 11.73
CA ALA A 86 -3.22 3.74 13.05
C ALA A 86 -2.93 5.11 13.70
N HIS A 87 -2.47 6.09 12.92
CA HIS A 87 -2.17 7.44 13.42
C HIS A 87 -3.44 8.27 13.69
N LYS A 88 -4.50 8.11 12.89
CA LYS A 88 -5.77 8.84 13.09
C LYS A 88 -6.69 8.22 14.14
N GLY A 89 -6.34 7.04 14.65
CA GLY A 89 -7.23 6.22 15.46
C GLY A 89 -8.35 5.60 14.61
N THR A 90 -8.68 4.34 14.88
CA THR A 90 -9.79 3.64 14.24
C THR A 90 -11.09 4.47 14.28
N PRO A 91 -11.86 4.57 13.19
CA PRO A 91 -13.23 5.12 13.22
C PRO A 91 -14.14 4.35 14.19
N GLN A 92 -13.80 3.09 14.49
CA GLN A 92 -14.50 2.27 15.46
C GLN A 92 -14.42 2.83 16.90
N ALA A 93 -13.35 3.56 17.25
CA ALA A 93 -13.27 4.27 18.54
C ALA A 93 -14.08 5.58 18.56
N LYS A 94 -14.58 6.06 17.40
CA LYS A 94 -15.47 7.23 17.33
C LYS A 94 -16.96 6.88 17.37
N ARG A 95 -17.36 5.60 17.30
CA ARG A 95 -18.76 5.19 17.46
C ARG A 95 -19.20 4.99 18.92
N SER A 96 -18.29 5.02 19.89
CA SER A 96 -18.65 4.89 21.32
C SER A 96 -18.80 6.22 22.07
N ARG A 97 -18.76 7.37 21.39
CA ARG A 97 -19.07 8.69 22.00
C ARG A 97 -20.47 9.21 21.68
N GLY A 98 -21.24 8.50 20.85
CA GLY A 98 -22.61 8.87 20.50
C GLY A 98 -23.70 8.18 21.33
N ALA A 99 -23.36 7.21 22.18
CA ALA A 99 -24.33 6.36 22.88
C ALA A 99 -24.44 6.62 24.40
N LEU A 100 -23.90 7.73 24.92
CA LEU A 100 -24.02 8.11 26.33
C LEU A 100 -24.74 9.46 26.54
N LEU A 101 -25.49 9.95 25.54
CA LEU A 101 -26.25 11.21 25.65
C LEU A 101 -27.78 11.02 25.52
N TYR A 102 -28.29 9.85 25.88
CA TYR A 102 -29.73 9.66 26.11
C TYR A 102 -29.95 8.69 27.28
N SER A 103 -29.93 9.24 28.48
CA SER A 103 -30.51 8.66 29.70
C SER A 103 -31.04 9.79 30.56
#